data_AF-A0A223S0Q6-F1
#
_entry.id   AF-A0A223S0Q6-F1
#
_cell.length_a   1.000
_cell.length_b   1.000
_cell.length_c   1.000
_cell.angle_alpha   90.00
_cell.angle_beta   90.00
_cell.angle_gamma   90.00
#
_symmetry.space_group_name_H-M   'P 1'
#
loop_
_entity.id
_entity.type
_entity.pdbx_description
1 polymer ?
#
loop_
_entity_poly.entity_id
_entity_poly.type
_entity_poly.pdbx_seq_one_letter_code
_entity_poly.pdbx_strand_id
1 'polypeptide(L)'
;MTEPTPVDWRDRSQGTLLGAAVGDALGWPQEQRSGIVGGRKARRVEPRLEFRPWTRWGGGRFTRYKDPVAAGEYSDDTQLLLATARACLTGDDWLTWLTDVELRVWSVYQRGGGRAVLKATRAWARGTAPWRSSKDEVDEYFAAGGNGAAMRVAPHALLLAEDGCPQDLVRRIVLDGMTTHGHPRALVGAVVYGLAVWHTLRRREAMQYGGLVDWLLTSADWSDLAVPHENLPDDWLRAFAEHHGHDFRHSWENTGREMRDLLRTVQSSLERGLLADDDQALRQLGCFDAKVNGAGTISAAAACYIAERFAVKPQAGLRKSAFLADADTDTLASMSGGLLGAVHGTKWLDGLTPTLQDHGYIGRLAERLSPPRPDVEPASFPAPDTRAWLESVAAAELPDTFVDGRGVRDARWIDLESSGKQRTARLSLTLDDGQHVMIDRQLRTQQRREPAVRTETAAAGRPEVSEHRTAEPPTVTRVALQVRNLSETRNFYAGVLGVQVRESERALYVGSWLAFVEGQEDPHLTLGPTAQVVVACPDPKGVEERLKEHGIQPLARGPDDVDGSLRVRDPDDNEVLLWPPKTRSG
;
A
#
# COMPACT_ATOMS: atom_id res chain seq x y z
N MET A 1 36.41 -12.95 -21.18
CA MET A 1 35.63 -12.20 -20.18
C MET A 1 34.35 -11.81 -20.87
N THR A 2 33.22 -12.43 -20.51
CA THR A 2 31.91 -12.02 -21.01
C THR A 2 31.65 -10.59 -20.54
N GLU A 3 31.22 -9.70 -21.45
CA GLU A 3 30.81 -8.35 -21.06
C GLU A 3 29.74 -8.45 -19.96
N PRO A 4 29.81 -7.62 -18.90
CA PRO A 4 28.82 -7.70 -17.83
C PRO A 4 27.45 -7.27 -18.39
N THR A 5 26.41 -8.08 -18.16
CA THR A 5 25.04 -7.79 -18.55
C THR A 5 24.65 -6.37 -18.14
N PRO A 6 24.01 -5.57 -19.03
CA PRO A 6 23.50 -4.25 -18.67
C PRO A 6 22.56 -4.35 -17.46
N VAL A 7 22.67 -3.41 -16.53
CA VAL A 7 21.71 -3.31 -15.43
C VAL A 7 20.36 -2.86 -15.99
N ASP A 8 19.31 -3.64 -15.78
CA ASP A 8 17.94 -3.21 -16.07
C ASP A 8 17.47 -2.26 -14.97
N TRP A 9 17.85 -0.99 -15.10
CA TRP A 9 17.49 0.06 -14.15
C TRP A 9 15.98 0.22 -14.04
N ARG A 10 15.25 0.08 -15.15
CA ARG A 10 13.81 0.31 -15.19
C ARG A 10 13.08 -0.75 -14.38
N ASP A 11 13.31 -2.03 -14.67
CA ASP A 11 12.65 -3.14 -13.96
C ASP A 11 13.02 -3.13 -12.47
N ARG A 12 14.28 -2.87 -12.13
CA ARG A 12 14.74 -2.83 -10.72
C ARG A 12 14.23 -1.60 -9.97
N SER A 13 14.10 -0.46 -10.63
CA SER A 13 13.47 0.73 -10.04
C SER A 13 11.98 0.50 -9.77
N GLN A 14 11.27 -0.10 -10.72
CA GLN A 14 9.87 -0.49 -10.54
C GLN A 14 9.73 -1.52 -9.43
N GLY A 15 10.57 -2.56 -9.42
CA GLY A 15 10.65 -3.54 -8.36
C GLY A 15 10.86 -2.91 -7.00
N THR A 16 11.73 -1.88 -6.89
CA THR A 16 12.00 -1.17 -5.64
C THR A 16 10.77 -0.45 -5.10
N LEU A 17 10.13 0.42 -5.90
CA LEU A 17 8.96 1.17 -5.40
C LEU A 17 7.72 0.29 -5.21
N LEU A 18 7.47 -0.65 -6.13
CA LEU A 18 6.35 -1.59 -6.01
C LEU A 18 6.58 -2.56 -4.86
N GLY A 19 7.80 -3.06 -4.68
CA GLY A 19 8.14 -3.97 -3.57
C GLY A 19 7.95 -3.29 -2.22
N ALA A 20 8.35 -2.02 -2.09
CA ALA A 20 8.09 -1.23 -0.90
C ALA A 20 6.58 -1.06 -0.64
N ALA A 21 5.81 -0.68 -1.66
CA ALA A 21 4.37 -0.50 -1.51
C ALA A 21 3.60 -1.81 -1.21
N VAL A 22 4.01 -2.93 -1.82
CA VAL A 22 3.45 -4.25 -1.49
C VAL A 22 3.78 -4.65 -0.06
N GLY A 23 5.01 -4.40 0.39
CA GLY A 23 5.43 -4.67 1.77
C GLY A 23 4.62 -3.87 2.79
N ASP A 24 4.48 -2.57 2.56
CA ASP A 24 3.63 -1.68 3.34
C ASP A 24 2.18 -2.21 3.41
N ALA A 25 1.52 -2.41 2.26
CA ALA A 25 0.12 -2.85 2.22
C ALA A 25 -0.12 -4.24 2.86
N LEU A 26 0.86 -5.15 2.83
CA LEU A 26 0.79 -6.44 3.53
C LEU A 26 1.03 -6.29 5.05
N GLY A 27 2.00 -5.46 5.44
CA GLY A 27 2.47 -5.32 6.81
C GLY A 27 1.58 -4.42 7.68
N TRP A 28 0.94 -3.41 7.10
CA TRP A 28 0.12 -2.43 7.80
C TRP A 28 -1.02 -3.03 8.65
N PRO A 29 -1.83 -4.00 8.17
CA PRO A 29 -2.85 -4.61 9.03
C PRO A 29 -2.26 -5.35 10.25
N GLN A 30 -1.00 -5.76 10.21
CA GLN A 30 -0.34 -6.51 11.28
C GLN A 30 0.36 -5.62 12.30
N GLU A 31 0.58 -4.35 11.96
CA GLU A 31 1.33 -3.41 12.76
C GLU A 31 0.58 -3.08 14.06
N GLN A 32 1.33 -2.84 15.15
CA GLN A 32 0.74 -2.66 16.48
C GLN A 32 -0.11 -1.37 16.56
N ARG A 33 0.27 -0.31 15.84
CA ARG A 33 -0.41 0.99 15.85
C ARG A 33 -1.37 1.20 14.68
N SER A 34 -1.54 0.20 13.83
CA SER A 34 -2.48 0.18 12.70
C SER A 34 -3.92 0.60 13.04
N GLY A 35 -4.30 0.44 14.32
CA GLY A 35 -5.62 0.79 14.81
C GLY A 35 -6.69 -0.20 14.36
N ILE A 36 -6.30 -1.41 13.94
CA ILE A 36 -7.22 -2.47 13.49
C ILE A 36 -8.35 -2.70 14.50
N VAL A 37 -9.59 -2.71 13.99
CA VAL A 37 -10.77 -3.05 14.76
C VAL A 37 -10.68 -4.53 15.17
N GLY A 38 -10.88 -4.81 16.45
CA GLY A 38 -10.68 -6.15 17.03
C GLY A 38 -9.26 -6.42 17.56
N GLY A 39 -8.32 -5.49 17.40
CA GLY A 39 -7.01 -5.51 18.04
C GLY A 39 -6.20 -6.78 17.77
N ARG A 40 -5.54 -7.34 18.80
CA ARG A 40 -4.65 -8.51 18.66
C ARG A 40 -5.33 -9.73 18.04
N LYS A 41 -6.63 -9.94 18.27
CA LYS A 41 -7.37 -11.06 17.69
C LYS A 41 -7.48 -10.92 16.17
N ALA A 42 -7.75 -9.71 15.67
CA ALA A 42 -7.85 -9.43 14.24
C ALA A 42 -6.51 -9.50 13.49
N ARG A 43 -5.38 -9.36 14.21
CA ARG A 43 -4.02 -9.54 13.67
C ARG A 43 -3.56 -10.98 13.60
N ARG A 44 -4.14 -11.89 14.40
CA ARG A 44 -3.78 -13.32 14.39
C ARG A 44 -4.37 -14.03 13.18
N VAL A 45 -3.79 -13.76 12.03
CA VAL A 45 -4.09 -14.45 10.78
C VAL A 45 -2.93 -15.33 10.37
N GLU A 46 -3.22 -16.34 9.56
CA GLU A 46 -2.18 -17.15 8.93
C GLU A 46 -1.35 -16.26 7.98
N PRO A 47 -0.01 -16.27 8.06
CA PRO A 47 0.84 -15.50 7.15
C PRO A 47 0.66 -15.95 5.70
N ARG A 48 0.09 -15.08 4.86
CA ARG A 48 -0.12 -15.31 3.43
C ARG A 48 0.26 -14.07 2.64
N LEU A 49 0.85 -14.28 1.47
CA LEU A 49 1.10 -13.20 0.52
C LEU A 49 -0.19 -12.93 -0.26
N GLU A 50 -1.16 -12.36 0.43
CA GLU A 50 -2.47 -12.01 -0.10
C GLU A 50 -2.94 -10.78 0.67
N PHE A 51 -3.37 -9.75 -0.05
CA PHE A 51 -3.96 -8.59 0.59
C PHE A 51 -5.33 -8.94 1.15
N ARG A 52 -5.65 -8.38 2.32
CA ARG A 52 -6.96 -8.54 2.95
C ARG A 52 -7.61 -7.18 3.18
N PRO A 53 -8.93 -7.05 2.96
CA PRO A 53 -9.64 -5.89 3.46
C PRO A 53 -9.69 -5.96 4.98
N TRP A 54 -9.69 -4.80 5.63
CA TRP A 54 -9.81 -4.69 7.08
C TRP A 54 -10.44 -3.35 7.45
N THR A 55 -10.67 -3.14 8.73
CA THR A 55 -11.19 -1.87 9.22
C THR A 55 -10.29 -1.39 10.33
N ARG A 56 -9.99 -0.09 10.33
CA ARG A 56 -9.23 0.57 11.39
C ARG A 56 -10.07 1.64 12.07
N TRP A 57 -9.61 2.02 13.25
CA TRP A 57 -10.13 3.18 13.94
C TRP A 57 -9.42 4.44 13.44
N GLY A 58 -10.17 5.30 12.77
CA GLY A 58 -9.73 6.65 12.38
C GLY A 58 -10.13 7.70 13.41
N GLY A 59 -9.57 8.91 13.26
CA GLY A 59 -9.90 10.07 14.09
C GLY A 59 -9.19 10.14 15.43
N GLY A 60 -9.44 11.24 16.16
CA GLY A 60 -8.88 11.47 17.49
C GLY A 60 -9.69 10.76 18.58
N ARG A 61 -9.21 10.84 19.84
CA ARG A 61 -9.86 10.22 21.01
C ARG A 61 -11.36 10.51 21.12
N PHE A 62 -11.79 11.70 20.70
CA PHE A 62 -13.17 12.18 20.82
C PHE A 62 -13.98 12.13 19.52
N THR A 63 -13.35 11.75 18.41
CA THR A 63 -13.94 11.82 17.06
C THR A 63 -13.68 10.54 16.28
N ARG A 64 -13.74 9.41 16.98
CA ARG A 64 -13.42 8.09 16.45
C ARG A 64 -14.46 7.64 15.42
N TYR A 65 -14.01 7.10 14.30
CA TYR A 65 -14.84 6.49 13.26
C TYR A 65 -14.20 5.20 12.73
N LYS A 66 -14.98 4.37 12.06
CA LYS A 66 -14.47 3.20 11.35
C LYS A 66 -14.02 3.62 9.95
N ASP A 67 -12.75 3.42 9.67
CA ASP A 67 -12.11 3.61 8.37
C ASP A 67 -11.95 2.24 7.71
N PRO A 68 -12.76 1.92 6.66
CA PRO A 68 -12.55 0.71 5.88
C PRO A 68 -11.27 0.86 5.04
N VAL A 69 -10.43 -0.17 5.09
CA VAL A 69 -9.19 -0.28 4.31
C VAL A 69 -9.38 -1.41 3.31
N ALA A 70 -9.39 -1.09 2.02
CA ALA A 70 -9.54 -2.10 0.98
C ALA A 70 -8.27 -2.96 0.85
N ALA A 71 -8.42 -4.15 0.27
CA ALA A 71 -7.26 -5.02 0.01
C ALA A 71 -6.30 -4.30 -0.94
N GLY A 72 -5.02 -4.23 -0.55
CA GLY A 72 -3.95 -3.61 -1.35
C GLY A 72 -3.78 -2.11 -1.11
N GLU A 73 -4.56 -1.50 -0.21
CA GLU A 73 -4.32 -0.12 0.20
C GLU A 73 -3.09 0.01 1.11
N TYR A 74 -2.28 1.03 0.84
CA TYR A 74 -1.02 1.29 1.51
C TYR A 74 -1.15 2.39 2.60
N SER A 75 -0.13 2.52 3.46
CA SER A 75 -0.08 3.42 4.60
C SER A 75 0.70 4.71 4.32
N ASP A 76 1.09 5.43 5.38
CA ASP A 76 1.95 6.60 5.28
C ASP A 76 3.34 6.30 4.71
N ASP A 77 3.85 5.08 4.87
CA ASP A 77 5.10 4.64 4.27
C ASP A 77 5.12 4.86 2.77
N THR A 78 4.16 4.30 2.05
CA THR A 78 4.06 4.49 0.60
C THR A 78 3.63 5.91 0.24
N GLN A 79 2.74 6.55 1.01
CA GLN A 79 2.35 7.94 0.73
C GLN A 79 3.57 8.89 0.73
N LEU A 80 4.45 8.75 1.72
CA LEU A 80 5.65 9.56 1.85
C LEU A 80 6.74 9.14 0.88
N LEU A 81 6.85 7.85 0.54
CA LEU A 81 7.70 7.36 -0.55
C LEU A 81 7.34 8.04 -1.88
N LEU A 82 6.04 8.15 -2.19
CA LEU A 82 5.55 8.80 -3.40
C LEU A 82 5.75 10.32 -3.36
N ALA A 83 5.61 10.93 -2.18
CA ALA A 83 5.93 12.35 -1.97
C ALA A 83 7.40 12.65 -2.24
N THR A 84 8.33 11.88 -1.67
CA THR A 84 9.77 12.01 -1.94
C THR A 84 10.08 11.73 -3.42
N ALA A 85 9.41 10.78 -4.05
CA ALA A 85 9.56 10.50 -5.49
C ALA A 85 9.17 11.69 -6.37
N ARG A 86 8.03 12.32 -6.10
CA ARG A 86 7.60 13.53 -6.82
C ARG A 86 8.56 14.70 -6.59
N ALA A 87 9.01 14.92 -5.36
CA ALA A 87 10.01 15.94 -5.06
C ALA A 87 11.33 15.72 -5.82
N CYS A 88 11.82 14.48 -5.88
CA CYS A 88 13.03 14.15 -6.64
C CYS A 88 12.94 14.52 -8.12
N LEU A 89 11.73 14.51 -8.68
CA LEU A 89 11.47 14.83 -10.08
C LEU A 89 11.42 16.33 -10.36
N THR A 90 11.66 17.21 -9.38
CA THR A 90 11.72 18.66 -9.58
C THR A 90 13.16 19.20 -9.68
N GLY A 91 14.15 18.31 -9.85
CA GLY A 91 15.54 18.71 -10.06
C GLY A 91 16.19 19.28 -8.80
N ASP A 92 16.86 20.43 -8.93
CA ASP A 92 17.59 21.07 -7.84
C ASP A 92 16.68 21.65 -6.75
N ASP A 93 15.43 21.97 -7.09
CA ASP A 93 14.42 22.53 -6.17
C ASP A 93 13.74 21.46 -5.29
N TRP A 94 14.14 20.19 -5.39
CA TRP A 94 13.49 19.07 -4.72
C TRP A 94 13.29 19.26 -3.22
N LEU A 95 14.25 19.87 -2.52
CA LEU A 95 14.16 20.06 -1.07
C LEU A 95 13.08 21.07 -0.72
N THR A 96 13.06 22.19 -1.45
CA THR A 96 12.02 23.22 -1.31
C THR A 96 10.66 22.65 -1.69
N TRP A 97 10.56 21.88 -2.76
CA TRP A 97 9.33 21.20 -3.16
C TRP A 97 8.83 20.23 -2.08
N LEU A 98 9.73 19.45 -1.49
CA LEU A 98 9.40 18.53 -0.41
C LEU A 98 8.80 19.27 0.79
N THR A 99 9.42 20.38 1.23
CA THR A 99 8.97 21.11 2.43
C THR A 99 7.78 22.03 2.17
N ASP A 100 7.71 22.66 1.01
CA ASP A 100 6.70 23.68 0.71
C ASP A 100 5.46 23.13 0.03
N VAL A 101 5.55 21.98 -0.65
CA VAL A 101 4.41 21.34 -1.32
C VAL A 101 4.10 20.00 -0.67
N GLU A 102 4.97 19.01 -0.84
CA GLU A 102 4.64 17.61 -0.56
C GLU A 102 4.29 17.34 0.91
N LEU A 103 5.12 17.78 1.86
CA LEU A 103 4.86 17.57 3.28
C LEU A 103 3.62 18.33 3.78
N ARG A 104 3.34 19.51 3.21
CA ARG A 104 2.13 20.28 3.57
C ARG A 104 0.89 19.57 3.06
N VAL A 105 0.91 19.16 1.80
CA VAL A 105 -0.21 18.51 1.12
C VAL A 105 -0.47 17.12 1.68
N TRP A 106 0.57 16.37 2.05
CA TRP A 106 0.43 15.08 2.72
C TRP A 106 -0.41 15.16 3.99
N SER A 107 -0.34 16.25 4.75
CA SER A 107 -1.17 16.43 5.95
C SER A 107 -2.70 16.39 5.69
N VAL A 108 -3.12 16.61 4.44
CA VAL A 108 -4.52 16.61 4.01
C VAL A 108 -5.06 15.19 3.82
N TYR A 109 -4.24 14.26 3.28
CA TYR A 109 -4.65 12.91 2.90
C TYR A 109 -3.91 11.80 3.67
N GLN A 110 -3.08 12.18 4.65
CA GLN A 110 -2.28 11.24 5.44
C GLN A 110 -3.13 10.11 6.03
N ARG A 111 -2.59 8.90 6.04
CA ARG A 111 -3.30 7.74 6.59
C ARG A 111 -2.31 6.76 7.21
N GLY A 112 -2.21 6.78 8.54
CA GLY A 112 -1.20 5.97 9.26
C GLY A 112 -0.13 6.84 9.93
N GLY A 113 -0.01 8.10 9.50
CA GLY A 113 1.02 9.06 9.88
C GLY A 113 1.56 8.96 11.30
N GLY A 114 2.85 8.65 11.40
CA GLY A 114 3.61 8.73 12.65
C GLY A 114 3.58 10.12 13.30
N ARG A 115 3.61 10.18 14.64
CA ARG A 115 3.52 11.43 15.42
C ARG A 115 4.58 12.47 15.04
N ALA A 116 5.83 12.04 14.86
CA ALA A 116 6.93 12.94 14.53
C ALA A 116 6.71 13.62 13.18
N VAL A 117 6.40 12.84 12.13
CA VAL A 117 6.11 13.35 10.79
C VAL A 117 4.91 14.29 10.80
N LEU A 118 3.81 13.92 11.47
CA LEU A 118 2.63 14.78 11.60
C LEU A 118 2.92 16.11 12.30
N LYS A 119 3.86 16.15 13.25
CA LYS A 119 4.25 17.41 13.91
C LYS A 119 5.11 18.26 12.98
N ALA A 120 6.07 17.64 12.30
CA ALA A 120 6.89 18.33 11.32
C ALA A 120 6.06 18.90 10.16
N THR A 121 5.11 18.15 9.61
CA THR A 121 4.25 18.64 8.51
C THR A 121 3.35 19.79 8.95
N ARG A 122 2.88 19.80 10.21
CA ARG A 122 2.17 20.96 10.78
C ARG A 122 3.07 22.18 10.95
N ALA A 123 4.35 22.00 11.30
CA ALA A 123 5.29 23.11 11.36
C ALA A 123 5.50 23.71 9.96
N TRP A 124 5.76 22.86 8.96
CA TRP A 124 5.88 23.29 7.57
C TRP A 124 4.61 23.95 7.04
N ALA A 125 3.42 23.43 7.37
CA ALA A 125 2.15 24.06 7.00
C ALA A 125 1.98 25.48 7.57
N ARG A 126 2.65 25.80 8.68
CA ARG A 126 2.73 27.18 9.25
C ARG A 126 3.89 28.01 8.66
N GLY A 127 4.62 27.48 7.69
CA GLY A 127 5.80 28.11 7.10
C GLY A 127 7.02 28.15 8.02
N THR A 128 7.09 27.28 9.04
CA THR A 128 8.19 27.25 10.01
C THR A 128 8.87 25.88 10.00
N ALA A 129 10.20 25.87 9.95
CA ALA A 129 10.96 24.62 10.08
C ALA A 129 10.75 23.98 11.47
N PRO A 130 10.73 22.64 11.61
CA PRO A 130 10.49 21.97 12.89
C PRO A 130 11.46 22.40 14.01
N TRP A 131 12.74 22.57 13.69
CA TRP A 131 13.77 23.02 14.64
C TRP A 131 13.72 24.52 14.99
N ARG A 132 12.83 25.28 14.34
CA ARG A 132 12.54 26.70 14.65
C ARG A 132 11.18 26.90 15.34
N SER A 133 10.51 25.79 15.68
CA SER A 133 9.17 25.82 16.27
C SER A 133 9.21 26.15 17.77
N SER A 134 8.09 25.97 18.48
CA SER A 134 8.08 26.16 19.94
C SER A 134 9.02 25.18 20.65
N LYS A 135 9.51 25.53 21.85
CA LYS A 135 10.47 24.69 22.59
C LYS A 135 10.01 23.23 22.72
N ASP A 136 8.76 22.99 23.10
CA ASP A 136 8.21 21.63 23.24
C ASP A 136 8.20 20.87 21.90
N GLU A 137 7.90 21.55 20.78
CA GLU A 137 7.94 20.93 19.45
C GLU A 137 9.37 20.62 19.00
N VAL A 138 10.33 21.50 19.32
CA VAL A 138 11.76 21.30 19.06
C VAL A 138 12.29 20.11 19.86
N ASP A 139 11.91 20.01 21.13
CA ASP A 139 12.33 18.90 22.00
C ASP A 139 11.85 17.56 21.47
N GLU A 140 10.60 17.47 21.01
CA GLU A 140 10.07 16.26 20.40
C GLU A 140 10.67 15.95 19.02
N TYR A 141 11.00 16.98 18.24
CA TYR A 141 11.64 16.84 16.94
C TYR A 141 13.04 16.24 17.05
N PHE A 142 13.85 16.72 18.00
CA PHE A 142 15.18 16.19 18.25
C PHE A 142 15.17 14.83 18.97
N ALA A 143 14.07 14.49 19.66
CA ALA A 143 13.83 13.15 20.18
C ALA A 143 13.32 12.13 19.13
N ALA A 144 12.98 12.57 17.91
CA ALA A 144 12.36 11.72 16.88
C ALA A 144 13.37 10.78 16.18
N GLY A 145 13.76 9.68 16.86
CA GLY A 145 14.66 8.64 16.34
C GLY A 145 14.04 7.56 15.45
N GLY A 146 12.82 7.78 14.97
CA GLY A 146 12.03 6.81 14.22
C GLY A 146 12.51 6.54 12.79
N ASN A 147 12.02 5.46 12.20
CA ASN A 147 12.27 5.02 10.82
C ASN A 147 11.51 5.80 9.75
N GLY A 148 10.68 6.77 10.12
CA GLY A 148 9.87 7.56 9.20
C GLY A 148 10.67 8.29 8.11
N ALA A 149 11.94 8.62 8.38
CA ALA A 149 12.88 9.10 7.36
C ALA A 149 13.37 7.98 6.44
N ALA A 150 13.71 6.81 6.98
CA ALA A 150 14.25 5.69 6.21
C ALA A 150 13.22 5.07 5.25
N MET A 151 11.96 4.99 5.63
CA MET A 151 10.92 4.32 4.83
C MET A 151 10.64 4.98 3.46
N ARG A 152 11.08 6.24 3.26
CA ARG A 152 10.73 7.04 2.09
C ARG A 152 11.91 7.46 1.19
N VAL A 153 13.16 7.12 1.52
CA VAL A 153 14.35 7.67 0.83
C VAL A 153 14.84 6.88 -0.38
N ALA A 154 14.22 5.73 -0.69
CA ALA A 154 14.56 4.95 -1.89
C ALA A 154 14.54 5.76 -3.22
N PRO A 155 13.65 6.76 -3.44
CA PRO A 155 13.65 7.55 -4.66
C PRO A 155 14.94 8.33 -4.92
N HIS A 156 15.64 8.79 -3.86
CA HIS A 156 16.97 9.41 -4.03
C HIS A 156 17.99 8.42 -4.57
N ALA A 157 17.94 7.16 -4.10
CA ALA A 157 18.83 6.10 -4.58
C ALA A 157 18.54 5.72 -6.04
N LEU A 158 17.27 5.73 -6.46
CA LEU A 158 16.88 5.54 -7.87
C LEU A 158 17.40 6.67 -8.75
N LEU A 159 17.20 7.92 -8.31
CA LEU A 159 17.61 9.11 -9.04
C LEU A 159 19.13 9.16 -9.25
N LEU A 160 19.91 8.74 -8.26
CA LEU A 160 21.39 8.78 -8.30
C LEU A 160 21.99 7.40 -8.61
N ALA A 161 21.21 6.51 -9.23
CA ALA A 161 21.62 5.12 -9.45
C ALA A 161 22.83 4.99 -10.38
N GLU A 162 23.05 5.94 -11.31
CA GLU A 162 24.19 5.96 -12.23
C GLU A 162 25.44 6.63 -11.63
N ASP A 163 25.26 7.54 -10.68
CA ASP A 163 26.34 8.32 -10.08
C ASP A 163 27.42 7.42 -9.48
N GLY A 164 28.69 7.72 -9.76
CA GLY A 164 29.83 6.90 -9.31
C GLY A 164 30.11 7.01 -7.81
N CYS A 165 29.68 8.10 -7.18
CA CYS A 165 29.99 8.48 -5.82
C CYS A 165 28.71 8.65 -5.00
N PRO A 166 28.59 8.05 -3.80
CA PRO A 166 27.39 8.14 -2.99
C PRO A 166 27.24 9.46 -2.21
N GLN A 167 28.18 10.40 -2.30
CA GLN A 167 28.16 11.62 -1.46
C GLN A 167 26.91 12.48 -1.67
N ASP A 168 26.47 12.70 -2.93
CA ASP A 168 25.23 13.47 -3.16
C ASP A 168 24.00 12.69 -2.68
N LEU A 169 24.03 11.35 -2.74
CA LEU A 169 22.97 10.53 -2.16
C LEU A 169 22.88 10.70 -0.63
N VAL A 170 24.02 10.61 0.07
CA VAL A 170 24.08 10.85 1.52
C VAL A 170 23.57 12.24 1.84
N ARG A 171 24.02 13.26 1.10
CA ARG A 171 23.57 14.64 1.25
C ARG A 171 22.05 14.75 1.11
N ARG A 172 21.46 14.24 0.03
CA ARG A 172 20.01 14.31 -0.20
C ARG A 172 19.23 13.59 0.89
N ILE A 173 19.68 12.41 1.31
CA ILE A 173 18.99 11.64 2.36
C ILE A 173 19.02 12.36 3.71
N VAL A 174 20.16 12.95 4.09
CA VAL A 174 20.25 13.73 5.34
C VAL A 174 19.32 14.95 5.28
N LEU A 175 19.29 15.64 4.14
CA LEU A 175 18.44 16.81 3.93
C LEU A 175 16.94 16.44 3.90
N ASP A 176 16.54 15.31 3.30
CA ASP A 176 15.16 14.79 3.39
C ASP A 176 14.84 14.42 4.84
N GLY A 177 15.70 13.63 5.48
CA GLY A 177 15.50 13.15 6.85
C GLY A 177 15.27 14.30 7.83
N MET A 178 16.09 15.35 7.78
CA MET A 178 15.97 16.50 8.67
C MET A 178 14.63 17.24 8.51
N THR A 179 13.95 17.13 7.37
CA THR A 179 12.63 17.79 7.21
C THR A 179 11.60 17.29 8.21
N THR A 180 11.77 16.09 8.78
CA THR A 180 10.80 15.49 9.72
C THR A 180 11.40 14.89 10.99
N HIS A 181 12.69 14.49 10.97
CA HIS A 181 13.35 13.82 12.09
C HIS A 181 14.68 14.50 12.42
N GLY A 182 14.83 15.00 13.64
CA GLY A 182 16.07 15.67 14.08
C GLY A 182 17.09 14.73 14.74
N HIS A 183 16.68 13.50 15.07
CA HIS A 183 17.51 12.58 15.84
C HIS A 183 18.47 11.78 14.94
N PRO A 184 19.76 11.62 15.30
CA PRO A 184 20.75 10.94 14.45
C PRO A 184 20.42 9.49 14.08
N ARG A 185 19.80 8.69 14.97
CA ARG A 185 19.29 7.35 14.63
C ARG A 185 18.35 7.32 13.41
N ALA A 186 17.50 8.33 13.24
CA ALA A 186 16.63 8.41 12.08
C ALA A 186 17.44 8.70 10.80
N LEU A 187 18.35 9.66 10.89
CA LEU A 187 19.19 10.10 9.75
C LEU A 187 20.17 9.00 9.31
N VAL A 188 20.93 8.41 10.24
CA VAL A 188 21.88 7.32 9.95
C VAL A 188 21.15 6.10 9.40
N GLY A 189 20.00 5.73 9.97
CA GLY A 189 19.18 4.64 9.45
C GLY A 189 18.71 4.89 8.02
N ALA A 190 18.26 6.11 7.72
CA ALA A 190 17.88 6.49 6.37
C ALA A 190 19.06 6.43 5.39
N VAL A 191 20.23 6.94 5.78
CA VAL A 191 21.45 6.91 4.97
C VAL A 191 21.86 5.47 4.67
N VAL A 192 21.93 4.60 5.68
CA VAL A 192 22.26 3.18 5.49
C VAL A 192 21.27 2.50 4.56
N TYR A 193 19.96 2.70 4.75
CA TYR A 193 18.96 2.09 3.89
C TYR A 193 19.05 2.59 2.44
N GLY A 194 19.17 3.90 2.22
CA GLY A 194 19.30 4.45 0.87
C GLY A 194 20.58 4.01 0.16
N LEU A 195 21.70 3.91 0.89
CA LEU A 195 22.95 3.34 0.36
C LEU A 195 22.82 1.86 0.05
N ALA A 196 22.11 1.08 0.87
CA ALA A 196 21.84 -0.32 0.60
C ALA A 196 21.02 -0.50 -0.69
N VAL A 197 20.00 0.34 -0.90
CA VAL A 197 19.21 0.37 -2.15
C VAL A 197 20.11 0.75 -3.33
N TRP A 198 20.84 1.86 -3.23
CA TRP A 198 21.74 2.36 -4.28
C TRP A 198 22.81 1.35 -4.69
N HIS A 199 23.50 0.76 -3.71
CA HIS A 199 24.51 -0.25 -3.95
C HIS A 199 23.88 -1.47 -4.62
N THR A 200 22.73 -1.92 -4.12
CA THR A 200 22.03 -3.08 -4.67
C THR A 200 21.67 -2.85 -6.13
N LEU A 201 21.04 -1.73 -6.48
CA LEU A 201 20.63 -1.41 -7.85
C LEU A 201 21.80 -1.43 -8.84
N ARG A 202 23.02 -1.07 -8.41
CA ARG A 202 24.22 -1.02 -9.25
C ARG A 202 24.86 -2.37 -9.52
N ARG A 203 24.45 -3.42 -8.80
CA ARG A 203 25.02 -4.76 -8.95
C ARG A 203 24.72 -5.33 -10.33
N ARG A 204 25.71 -5.95 -10.94
CA ARG A 204 25.57 -6.70 -12.20
C ARG A 204 25.48 -8.22 -11.99
N GLU A 205 25.90 -8.67 -10.81
CA GLU A 205 25.91 -10.08 -10.42
C GLU A 205 24.83 -10.35 -9.38
N ALA A 206 24.48 -11.64 -9.24
CA ALA A 206 23.57 -12.10 -8.22
C ALA A 206 24.00 -11.62 -6.82
N MET A 207 23.02 -11.43 -5.94
CA MET A 207 23.28 -11.06 -4.56
C MET A 207 24.05 -12.18 -3.84
N GLN A 208 25.34 -11.95 -3.59
CA GLN A 208 26.14 -12.80 -2.71
C GLN A 208 25.59 -12.70 -1.30
N TYR A 209 25.44 -13.85 -0.65
CA TYR A 209 24.97 -13.96 0.72
C TYR A 209 26.01 -13.34 1.67
N GLY A 210 25.62 -12.35 2.49
CA GLY A 210 26.55 -11.54 3.31
C GLY A 210 27.04 -10.25 2.62
N GLY A 211 26.96 -10.19 1.28
CA GLY A 211 27.77 -9.25 0.51
C GLY A 211 27.38 -7.78 0.63
N LEU A 212 26.10 -7.45 0.86
CA LEU A 212 25.67 -6.06 1.04
C LEU A 212 26.06 -5.55 2.44
N VAL A 213 25.94 -6.39 3.48
CA VAL A 213 26.33 -6.07 4.86
C VAL A 213 27.85 -5.93 4.99
N ASP A 214 28.62 -6.79 4.32
CA ASP A 214 30.07 -6.66 4.22
C ASP A 214 30.48 -5.33 3.55
N TRP A 215 29.78 -4.96 2.48
CA TRP A 215 29.98 -3.65 1.83
C TRP A 215 29.61 -2.49 2.77
N LEU A 216 28.49 -2.56 3.49
CA LEU A 216 28.10 -1.54 4.46
C LEU A 216 29.11 -1.42 5.61
N LEU A 217 29.66 -2.53 6.11
CA LEU A 217 30.67 -2.52 7.18
C LEU A 217 32.00 -1.94 6.73
N THR A 218 32.32 -2.00 5.45
CA THR A 218 33.57 -1.49 4.86
C THR A 218 33.44 -0.09 4.27
N SER A 219 32.23 0.33 3.86
CA SER A 219 31.95 1.69 3.40
C SER A 219 32.04 2.68 4.57
N ALA A 220 32.79 3.77 4.38
CA ALA A 220 32.83 4.88 5.31
C ALA A 220 31.67 5.86 5.11
N ASP A 221 30.98 5.82 3.96
CA ASP A 221 30.10 6.89 3.44
C ASP A 221 28.93 7.20 4.36
N TRP A 222 28.34 6.19 5.00
CA TRP A 222 27.21 6.38 5.93
C TRP A 222 27.63 6.89 7.31
N SER A 223 28.89 6.69 7.68
CA SER A 223 29.43 7.09 8.98
C SER A 223 30.22 8.40 8.91
N ASP A 224 30.62 8.82 7.71
CA ASP A 224 31.33 10.07 7.49
C ASP A 224 30.43 11.27 7.82
N LEU A 225 30.90 12.08 8.76
CA LEU A 225 30.21 13.27 9.23
C LEU A 225 30.41 14.47 8.30
N ALA A 226 31.42 14.47 7.42
CA ALA A 226 31.74 15.61 6.58
C ALA A 226 30.52 16.08 5.78
N VAL A 227 29.84 15.15 5.10
CA VAL A 227 28.66 15.46 4.29
C VAL A 227 27.51 16.03 5.12
N PRO A 228 27.01 15.39 6.20
CA PRO A 228 26.00 15.99 7.07
C PRO A 228 26.41 17.36 7.64
N HIS A 229 27.62 17.49 8.15
CA HIS A 229 28.08 18.71 8.83
C HIS A 229 28.19 19.90 7.87
N GLU A 230 28.62 19.68 6.63
CA GLU A 230 28.75 20.75 5.62
C GLU A 230 27.42 21.17 5.00
N ASN A 231 26.37 20.32 5.06
CA ASN A 231 25.12 20.56 4.34
C ASN A 231 23.92 20.86 5.25
N LEU A 232 23.95 20.45 6.53
CA LEU A 232 22.90 20.82 7.47
C LEU A 232 22.93 22.33 7.75
N PRO A 233 21.77 23.01 7.86
CA PRO A 233 21.73 24.44 8.13
C PRO A 233 22.40 24.82 9.47
N ASP A 234 23.13 25.93 9.52
CA ASP A 234 23.81 26.40 10.74
C ASP A 234 22.85 26.63 11.92
N ASP A 235 21.63 27.10 11.65
CA ASP A 235 20.61 27.26 12.67
C ASP A 235 20.05 25.92 13.15
N TRP A 236 20.03 24.89 12.31
CA TRP A 236 19.70 23.52 12.72
C TRP A 236 20.77 22.98 13.67
N LEU A 237 22.06 23.13 13.31
CA LEU A 237 23.18 22.66 14.13
C LEU A 237 23.22 23.36 15.50
N ARG A 238 22.94 24.67 15.53
CA ARG A 238 22.81 25.43 16.79
C ARG A 238 21.63 24.95 17.63
N ALA A 239 20.44 24.80 17.04
CA ALA A 239 19.27 24.31 17.75
C ALA A 239 19.49 22.90 18.32
N PHE A 240 20.18 22.03 17.58
CA PHE A 240 20.57 20.70 18.04
C PHE A 240 21.48 20.79 19.27
N ALA A 241 22.51 21.63 19.21
CA ALA A 241 23.49 21.79 20.28
C ALA A 241 22.87 22.40 21.55
N GLU A 242 21.97 23.36 21.39
CA GLU A 242 21.20 23.96 22.48
C GLU A 242 20.28 22.93 23.16
N HIS A 243 19.62 22.06 22.39
CA HIS A 243 18.74 21.02 22.93
C HIS A 243 19.51 19.92 23.69
N HIS A 244 20.61 19.43 23.12
CA HIS A 244 21.34 18.28 23.67
C HIS A 244 22.47 18.65 24.64
N GLY A 245 22.89 19.91 24.69
CA GLY A 245 24.03 20.37 25.49
C GLY A 245 25.40 19.92 24.96
N HIS A 246 25.46 19.39 23.74
CA HIS A 246 26.68 18.96 23.06
C HIS A 246 26.48 19.03 21.53
N ASP A 247 27.57 18.98 20.77
CA ASP A 247 27.50 19.14 19.32
C ASP A 247 26.91 17.93 18.58
N PHE A 248 26.48 18.16 17.35
CA PHE A 248 25.92 17.10 16.49
C PHE A 248 26.93 15.97 16.21
N ARG A 249 28.23 16.30 16.14
CA ARG A 249 29.32 15.35 15.90
C ARG A 249 29.30 14.21 16.90
N HIS A 250 29.24 14.52 18.18
CA HIS A 250 29.24 13.50 19.24
C HIS A 250 28.07 12.53 19.09
N SER A 251 26.85 13.03 18.85
CA SER A 251 25.68 12.16 18.67
C SER A 251 25.71 11.34 17.37
N TRP A 252 26.23 11.91 16.28
CA TRP A 252 26.43 11.18 15.02
C TRP A 252 27.43 10.03 15.18
N GLU A 253 28.59 10.29 15.80
CA GLU A 253 29.61 9.28 16.04
C GLU A 253 29.13 8.15 16.97
N ASN A 254 28.36 8.50 18.02
CA ASN A 254 27.73 7.51 18.91
C ASN A 254 26.75 6.62 18.14
N THR A 255 25.90 7.22 17.33
CA THR A 255 24.92 6.49 16.50
C THR A 255 25.62 5.65 15.44
N GLY A 256 26.72 6.13 14.87
CA GLY A 256 27.53 5.39 13.92
C GLY A 256 28.12 4.11 14.53
N ARG A 257 28.54 4.15 15.81
CA ARG A 257 28.97 2.95 16.55
C ARG A 257 27.82 1.97 16.78
N GLU A 258 26.67 2.47 17.24
CA GLU A 258 25.45 1.65 17.41
C GLU A 258 25.06 0.94 16.12
N MET A 259 25.02 1.67 15.01
CA MET A 259 24.69 1.12 13.69
C MET A 259 25.70 0.06 13.24
N ARG A 260 26.99 0.28 13.50
CA ARG A 260 28.04 -0.71 13.20
C ARG A 260 27.85 -2.01 13.98
N ASP A 261 27.46 -1.92 15.25
CA ASP A 261 27.21 -3.10 16.09
C ASP A 261 25.96 -3.86 15.65
N LEU A 262 24.91 -3.15 15.19
CA LEU A 262 23.76 -3.76 14.53
C LEU A 262 24.18 -4.50 13.25
N LEU A 263 24.97 -3.88 12.37
CA LEU A 263 25.46 -4.52 11.13
C LEU A 263 26.35 -5.75 11.42
N ARG A 264 27.17 -5.71 12.46
CA ARG A 264 27.95 -6.88 12.90
C ARG A 264 27.07 -8.02 13.42
N THR A 265 25.96 -7.67 14.09
CA THR A 265 24.96 -8.65 14.52
C THR A 265 24.28 -9.31 13.31
N VAL A 266 23.99 -8.53 12.27
CA VAL A 266 23.50 -9.03 10.98
C VAL A 266 24.53 -9.97 10.35
N GLN A 267 25.78 -9.54 10.19
CA GLN A 267 26.87 -10.33 9.62
C GLN A 267 27.05 -11.67 10.34
N SER A 268 27.19 -11.64 11.67
CA SER A 268 27.35 -12.84 12.50
C SER A 268 26.15 -13.79 12.40
N SER A 269 24.95 -13.25 12.20
CA SER A 269 23.73 -14.06 12.01
C SER A 269 23.67 -14.68 10.63
N LEU A 270 24.09 -13.95 9.59
CA LEU A 270 24.17 -14.48 8.24
C LEU A 270 25.22 -15.59 8.14
N GLU A 271 26.42 -15.42 8.71
CA GLU A 271 27.50 -16.42 8.70
C GLU A 271 27.09 -17.80 9.25
N ARG A 272 26.10 -17.86 10.14
CA ARG A 272 25.51 -19.13 10.64
C ARG A 272 24.70 -19.88 9.57
N GLY A 273 24.41 -19.25 8.45
CA GLY A 273 23.77 -19.84 7.27
C GLY A 273 22.43 -20.49 7.61
N LEU A 274 22.30 -21.77 7.25
CA LEU A 274 21.09 -22.56 7.52
C LEU A 274 20.79 -22.77 9.03
N LEU A 275 21.79 -22.58 9.90
CA LEU A 275 21.63 -22.69 11.35
C LEU A 275 21.15 -21.38 12.00
N ALA A 276 21.00 -20.30 11.22
CA ALA A 276 20.52 -19.03 11.73
C ALA A 276 19.04 -19.13 12.13
N ASP A 277 18.75 -18.73 13.36
CA ASP A 277 17.38 -18.48 13.83
C ASP A 277 17.02 -17.03 13.50
N ASP A 278 16.12 -16.86 12.51
CA ASP A 278 15.72 -15.54 12.02
C ASP A 278 15.04 -14.69 13.12
N ASP A 279 14.25 -15.31 14.01
CA ASP A 279 13.58 -14.60 15.09
C ASP A 279 14.59 -14.18 16.17
N GLN A 280 15.58 -15.03 16.45
CA GLN A 280 16.66 -14.67 17.36
C GLN A 280 17.48 -13.50 16.81
N ALA A 281 17.84 -13.53 15.52
CA ALA A 281 18.59 -12.45 14.87
C ALA A 281 17.82 -11.12 14.95
N LEU A 282 16.55 -11.11 14.53
CA LEU A 282 15.69 -9.93 14.59
C LEU A 282 15.46 -9.43 16.03
N ARG A 283 15.43 -10.34 17.01
CA ARG A 283 15.36 -9.98 18.43
C ARG A 283 16.63 -9.30 18.92
N GLN A 284 17.80 -9.76 18.50
CA GLN A 284 19.08 -9.14 18.84
C GLN A 284 19.22 -7.74 18.21
N LEU A 285 18.63 -7.53 17.03
CA LEU A 285 18.56 -6.21 16.40
C LEU A 285 17.59 -5.26 17.12
N GLY A 286 16.67 -5.77 17.95
CA GLY A 286 15.70 -4.96 18.70
C GLY A 286 14.32 -4.82 18.02
N CYS A 287 14.03 -5.59 16.97
CA CYS A 287 12.77 -5.49 16.21
C CYS A 287 11.50 -5.78 17.04
N PHE A 288 11.63 -6.45 18.20
CA PHE A 288 10.49 -6.80 19.06
C PHE A 288 10.43 -5.96 20.35
N ASP A 289 11.34 -5.00 20.54
CA ASP A 289 11.30 -4.11 21.71
C ASP A 289 10.40 -2.90 21.39
N ALA A 290 9.24 -2.83 22.03
CA ALA A 290 8.26 -1.77 21.82
C ALA A 290 8.78 -0.34 22.07
N LYS A 291 9.94 -0.16 22.71
CA LYS A 291 10.59 1.14 22.91
C LYS A 291 11.42 1.59 21.72
N VAL A 292 11.98 0.66 20.95
CA VAL A 292 12.99 0.94 19.92
C VAL A 292 12.73 0.24 18.58
N ASN A 293 11.71 -0.62 18.47
CA ASN A 293 11.42 -1.39 17.25
C ASN A 293 11.21 -0.53 16.00
N GLY A 294 10.67 0.68 16.16
CA GLY A 294 10.53 1.66 15.07
C GLY A 294 11.72 2.60 14.90
N ALA A 295 12.90 2.33 15.49
CA ALA A 295 14.08 3.16 15.31
C ALA A 295 14.66 3.03 13.90
N GLY A 296 15.17 4.13 13.33
CA GLY A 296 15.72 4.15 11.97
C GLY A 296 16.87 3.15 11.76
N THR A 297 17.85 3.12 12.68
CA THR A 297 19.00 2.21 12.65
C THR A 297 18.59 0.74 12.69
N ILE A 298 17.65 0.39 13.59
CA ILE A 298 17.13 -0.98 13.76
C ILE A 298 16.38 -1.42 12.49
N SER A 299 15.49 -0.59 11.98
CA SER A 299 14.70 -0.92 10.78
C SER A 299 15.59 -1.10 9.55
N ALA A 300 16.60 -0.24 9.37
CA ALA A 300 17.56 -0.36 8.27
C ALA A 300 18.41 -1.64 8.36
N ALA A 301 18.95 -1.96 9.54
CA ALA A 301 19.72 -3.19 9.76
C ALA A 301 18.87 -4.44 9.52
N ALA A 302 17.63 -4.46 10.04
CA ALA A 302 16.70 -5.56 9.89
C ALA A 302 16.27 -5.76 8.42
N ALA A 303 16.02 -4.68 7.68
CA ALA A 303 15.71 -4.76 6.25
C ALA A 303 16.88 -5.35 5.45
N CYS A 304 18.13 -4.95 5.75
CA CYS A 304 19.31 -5.53 5.13
C CYS A 304 19.44 -7.03 5.44
N TYR A 305 19.23 -7.42 6.70
CA TYR A 305 19.22 -8.82 7.11
C TYR A 305 18.19 -9.64 6.32
N ILE A 306 16.93 -9.18 6.25
CA ILE A 306 15.86 -9.89 5.56
C ILE A 306 16.14 -9.99 4.07
N ALA A 307 16.57 -8.89 3.43
CA ALA A 307 16.87 -8.87 2.01
C ALA A 307 17.95 -9.90 1.64
N GLU A 308 19.03 -9.98 2.42
CA GLU A 308 20.10 -10.94 2.16
C GLU A 308 19.75 -12.37 2.54
N ARG A 309 19.17 -12.55 3.74
CA ARG A 309 18.79 -13.87 4.27
C ARG A 309 17.85 -14.61 3.32
N PHE A 310 16.99 -13.86 2.64
CA PHE A 310 15.96 -14.36 1.73
C PHE A 310 16.19 -13.98 0.26
N ALA A 311 17.40 -13.58 -0.14
CA ALA A 311 17.71 -13.19 -1.52
C ALA A 311 17.42 -14.31 -2.55
N VAL A 312 17.41 -15.59 -2.16
CA VAL A 312 17.04 -16.69 -3.08
C VAL A 312 15.53 -16.92 -3.13
N LYS A 313 14.79 -16.49 -2.10
CA LYS A 313 13.34 -16.67 -1.95
C LYS A 313 12.69 -15.36 -1.47
N PRO A 314 12.66 -14.30 -2.31
CA PRO A 314 12.27 -12.96 -1.89
C PRO A 314 10.85 -12.90 -1.28
N GLN A 315 9.91 -13.68 -1.84
CA GLN A 315 8.56 -13.84 -1.30
C GLN A 315 8.54 -14.36 0.16
N ALA A 316 9.46 -15.25 0.54
CA ALA A 316 9.56 -15.73 1.91
C ALA A 316 10.05 -14.64 2.86
N GLY A 317 10.99 -13.80 2.41
CA GLY A 317 11.47 -12.63 3.16
C GLY A 317 10.38 -11.59 3.38
N LEU A 318 9.64 -11.25 2.32
CA LEU A 318 8.50 -10.34 2.38
C LEU A 318 7.40 -10.85 3.33
N ARG A 319 7.07 -12.15 3.25
CA ARG A 319 6.11 -12.79 4.16
C ARG A 319 6.62 -12.78 5.60
N LYS A 320 7.92 -12.96 5.81
CA LYS A 320 8.50 -12.87 7.15
C LYS A 320 8.30 -11.46 7.68
N SER A 321 8.84 -10.44 7.01
CA SER A 321 8.78 -9.04 7.45
C SER A 321 7.36 -8.54 7.73
N ALA A 322 6.40 -8.85 6.84
CA ALA A 322 5.03 -8.35 6.94
C ALA A 322 4.21 -8.99 8.08
N PHE A 323 4.63 -10.14 8.61
CA PHE A 323 3.88 -10.90 9.62
C PHE A 323 4.68 -11.12 10.91
N LEU A 324 5.74 -10.35 11.14
CA LEU A 324 6.50 -10.39 12.39
C LEU A 324 5.69 -9.81 13.55
N ALA A 325 5.17 -10.68 14.41
CA ALA A 325 4.43 -10.25 15.58
C ALA A 325 5.27 -9.31 16.46
N ASP A 326 4.65 -8.23 16.92
CA ASP A 326 5.25 -7.23 17.82
C ASP A 326 6.39 -6.37 17.22
N ALA A 327 6.59 -6.46 15.90
CA ALA A 327 7.46 -5.56 15.14
C ALA A 327 6.67 -4.43 14.45
N ASP A 328 7.42 -3.49 13.87
CA ASP A 328 6.92 -2.42 12.99
C ASP A 328 6.78 -2.98 11.56
N THR A 329 5.70 -3.72 11.33
CA THR A 329 5.61 -4.67 10.21
C THR A 329 5.40 -4.04 8.85
N ASP A 330 4.67 -2.93 8.75
CA ASP A 330 4.56 -2.14 7.52
C ASP A 330 5.92 -1.61 7.08
N THR A 331 6.61 -0.86 7.94
CA THR A 331 7.90 -0.24 7.57
C THR A 331 8.99 -1.26 7.34
N LEU A 332 9.10 -2.29 8.19
CA LEU A 332 10.08 -3.35 7.96
C LEU A 332 9.81 -4.11 6.65
N ALA A 333 8.55 -4.39 6.32
CA ALA A 333 8.19 -5.06 5.06
C ALA A 333 8.36 -4.15 3.86
N SER A 334 8.05 -2.86 3.98
CA SER A 334 8.28 -1.85 2.95
C SER A 334 9.77 -1.74 2.63
N MET A 335 10.62 -1.55 3.63
CA MET A 335 12.07 -1.45 3.43
C MET A 335 12.67 -2.75 2.88
N SER A 336 12.25 -3.91 3.41
CA SER A 336 12.71 -5.22 2.92
C SER A 336 12.24 -5.48 1.48
N GLY A 337 10.98 -5.16 1.18
CA GLY A 337 10.40 -5.29 -0.15
C GLY A 337 11.07 -4.36 -1.17
N GLY A 338 11.44 -3.15 -0.77
CA GLY A 338 12.22 -2.22 -1.58
C GLY A 338 13.60 -2.78 -1.94
N LEU A 339 14.35 -3.31 -0.97
CA LEU A 339 15.64 -3.95 -1.22
C LEU A 339 15.50 -5.22 -2.09
N LEU A 340 14.55 -6.10 -1.80
CA LEU A 340 14.29 -7.29 -2.61
C LEU A 340 13.88 -6.92 -4.04
N GLY A 341 13.09 -5.85 -4.20
CA GLY A 341 12.76 -5.23 -5.47
C GLY A 341 13.98 -4.71 -6.22
N ALA A 342 14.88 -4.03 -5.51
CA ALA A 342 16.16 -3.61 -6.05
C ALA A 342 17.02 -4.81 -6.50
N VAL A 343 16.91 -5.99 -5.87
CA VAL A 343 17.64 -7.20 -6.30
C VAL A 343 16.99 -7.86 -7.52
N HIS A 344 15.67 -8.06 -7.48
CA HIS A 344 14.97 -9.01 -8.33
C HIS A 344 14.08 -8.38 -9.40
N GLY A 345 13.95 -7.06 -9.43
CA GLY A 345 13.02 -6.39 -10.32
C GLY A 345 11.57 -6.65 -9.94
N THR A 346 10.67 -6.65 -10.94
CA THR A 346 9.23 -6.78 -10.70
C THR A 346 8.75 -8.23 -10.64
N LYS A 347 9.42 -9.16 -11.34
CA LYS A 347 8.95 -10.54 -11.56
C LYS A 347 8.57 -11.32 -10.30
N TRP A 348 9.28 -11.12 -9.19
CA TRP A 348 9.01 -11.85 -7.95
C TRP A 348 7.73 -11.37 -7.23
N LEU A 349 7.18 -10.22 -7.64
CA LEU A 349 5.94 -9.63 -7.13
C LEU A 349 4.70 -10.08 -7.92
N ASP A 350 4.86 -10.92 -8.95
CA ASP A 350 3.77 -11.40 -9.79
C ASP A 350 2.63 -11.98 -8.95
N GLY A 351 1.40 -11.54 -9.26
CA GLY A 351 0.18 -11.91 -8.54
C GLY A 351 -0.22 -10.99 -7.39
N LEU A 352 0.70 -10.18 -6.85
CA LEU A 352 0.39 -9.19 -5.79
C LEU A 352 0.09 -7.81 -6.39
N THR A 353 0.95 -7.36 -7.30
CA THR A 353 0.91 -5.99 -7.83
C THR A 353 -0.37 -5.57 -8.55
N PRO A 354 -1.13 -6.43 -9.27
CA PRO A 354 -2.36 -5.99 -9.95
C PRO A 354 -3.45 -5.50 -8.99
N THR A 355 -3.43 -5.95 -7.74
CA THR A 355 -4.39 -5.58 -6.70
C THR A 355 -3.88 -4.50 -5.74
N LEU A 356 -2.64 -4.03 -5.93
CA LEU A 356 -2.06 -2.96 -5.14
C LEU A 356 -2.68 -1.61 -5.55
N GLN A 357 -3.00 -0.78 -4.55
CA GLN A 357 -3.41 0.60 -4.78
C GLN A 357 -2.34 1.35 -5.59
N ASP A 358 -2.78 2.11 -6.60
CA ASP A 358 -1.91 2.94 -7.45
C ASP A 358 -0.82 2.19 -8.22
N HIS A 359 -0.93 0.88 -8.41
CA HIS A 359 0.08 0.06 -9.11
C HIS A 359 0.67 0.73 -10.36
N GLY A 360 -0.19 1.17 -11.29
CA GLY A 360 0.26 1.81 -12.53
C GLY A 360 0.93 3.16 -12.31
N TYR A 361 0.49 3.93 -11.30
CA TYR A 361 1.11 5.23 -10.95
C TYR A 361 2.49 5.04 -10.31
N ILE A 362 2.61 4.11 -9.36
CA ILE A 362 3.88 3.77 -8.70
C ILE A 362 4.90 3.31 -9.74
N GLY A 363 4.50 2.45 -10.66
CA GLY A 363 5.36 1.97 -11.75
C GLY A 363 5.83 3.09 -12.69
N ARG A 364 4.97 4.06 -13.01
CA ARG A 364 5.34 5.24 -13.82
C ARG A 364 6.29 6.18 -13.08
N LEU A 365 6.10 6.40 -11.78
CA LEU A 365 7.02 7.21 -10.98
C LEU A 365 8.41 6.57 -10.91
N ALA A 366 8.47 5.26 -10.67
CA ALA A 366 9.73 4.53 -10.68
C ALA A 366 10.47 4.65 -12.03
N GLU A 367 9.74 4.53 -13.14
CA GLU A 367 10.31 4.69 -14.48
C GLU A 367 10.86 6.10 -14.71
N ARG A 368 10.15 7.15 -14.29
CA ARG A 368 10.62 8.55 -14.41
C ARG A 368 11.88 8.83 -13.59
N LEU A 369 12.07 8.12 -12.48
CA LEU A 369 13.28 8.21 -11.66
C LEU A 369 14.43 7.36 -12.23
N SER A 370 14.11 6.36 -13.07
CA SER A 370 15.09 5.44 -13.64
C SER A 370 15.82 6.03 -14.86
N PRO A 371 17.12 5.76 -15.02
CA PRO A 371 17.86 6.09 -16.24
C PRO A 371 17.39 5.30 -17.49
N PRO A 372 17.45 5.91 -18.71
CA PRO A 372 17.66 7.33 -18.98
C PRO A 372 16.44 8.15 -18.60
N ARG A 373 16.67 9.30 -17.95
CA ARG A 373 15.60 10.13 -17.43
C ARG A 373 15.08 11.10 -18.50
N PRO A 374 13.76 11.32 -18.59
CA PRO A 374 13.23 12.42 -19.38
C PRO A 374 13.66 13.76 -18.76
N ASP A 375 13.78 14.80 -19.59
CA ASP A 375 14.06 16.16 -19.11
C ASP A 375 13.00 16.57 -18.07
N VAL A 376 13.49 17.14 -16.97
CA VAL A 376 12.64 17.65 -15.90
C VAL A 376 12.10 19.01 -16.31
N GLU A 377 10.79 19.14 -16.47
CA GLU A 377 10.18 20.46 -16.55
C GLU A 377 10.16 21.10 -15.15
N PRO A 378 10.64 22.34 -14.99
CA PRO A 378 10.53 23.06 -13.73
C PRO A 378 9.06 23.28 -13.38
N ALA A 379 8.57 22.54 -12.40
CA ALA A 379 7.25 22.76 -11.82
C ALA A 379 7.32 23.97 -10.90
N SER A 380 6.80 25.11 -11.33
CA SER A 380 6.58 26.27 -10.45
C SER A 380 5.13 26.29 -10.00
N PHE A 381 4.89 25.95 -8.74
CA PHE A 381 3.60 26.10 -8.12
C PHE A 381 3.75 26.94 -6.85
N PRO A 382 2.86 27.92 -6.60
CA PRO A 382 2.83 28.61 -5.33
C PRO A 382 2.58 27.59 -4.22
N ALA A 383 3.18 27.80 -3.04
CA ALA A 383 3.00 26.91 -1.91
C ALA A 383 1.50 26.71 -1.62
N PRO A 384 0.99 25.47 -1.59
CA PRO A 384 -0.42 25.18 -1.49
C PRO A 384 -1.01 25.67 -0.16
N ASP A 385 -2.11 26.44 -0.25
CA ASP A 385 -2.93 26.79 0.91
C ASP A 385 -3.89 25.64 1.24
N THR A 386 -3.37 24.67 1.99
CA THR A 386 -4.13 23.50 2.45
C THR A 386 -5.36 23.86 3.26
N ARG A 387 -5.34 24.99 3.99
CA ARG A 387 -6.48 25.40 4.80
C ARG A 387 -7.59 25.96 3.91
N ALA A 388 -7.26 26.89 3.03
CA ALA A 388 -8.24 27.48 2.11
C ALA A 388 -8.87 26.42 1.21
N TRP A 389 -8.08 25.47 0.69
CA TRP A 389 -8.59 24.36 -0.12
C TRP A 389 -9.51 23.43 0.69
N LEU A 390 -9.13 23.10 1.93
CA LEU A 390 -9.99 22.31 2.80
C LEU A 390 -11.31 23.04 3.13
N GLU A 391 -11.28 24.36 3.29
CA GLU A 391 -12.47 25.21 3.50
C GLU A 391 -13.37 25.25 2.25
N SER A 392 -12.81 25.31 1.03
CA SER A 392 -13.60 25.29 -0.21
C SER A 392 -14.31 23.95 -0.42
N VAL A 393 -13.59 22.84 -0.21
CA VAL A 393 -14.15 21.48 -0.31
C VAL A 393 -15.22 21.22 0.77
N ALA A 394 -15.14 21.89 1.92
CA ALA A 394 -16.15 21.77 2.98
C ALA A 394 -17.53 22.33 2.60
N ALA A 395 -17.61 23.18 1.57
CA ALA A 395 -18.88 23.63 1.01
C ALA A 395 -19.63 22.55 0.19
N ALA A 396 -19.11 21.31 0.19
CA ALA A 396 -19.66 20.12 -0.47
C ALA A 396 -19.66 20.18 -2.02
N GLU A 397 -18.85 21.06 -2.60
CA GLU A 397 -18.52 21.02 -4.03
C GLU A 397 -17.44 19.96 -4.27
N LEU A 398 -17.57 19.22 -5.38
CA LEU A 398 -16.52 18.30 -5.83
C LEU A 398 -15.41 19.15 -6.48
N PRO A 399 -14.15 19.04 -6.05
CA PRO A 399 -13.08 19.85 -6.60
C PRO A 399 -12.64 19.32 -7.97
N ASP A 400 -12.43 20.22 -8.93
CA ASP A 400 -11.81 19.89 -10.22
C ASP A 400 -10.27 19.78 -10.13
N THR A 401 -9.69 20.39 -9.09
CA THR A 401 -8.24 20.38 -8.83
C THR A 401 -7.93 20.02 -7.39
N PHE A 402 -6.89 19.20 -7.21
CA PHE A 402 -6.33 18.89 -5.92
C PHE A 402 -5.50 20.08 -5.40
N VAL A 403 -5.23 20.08 -4.10
CA VAL A 403 -4.62 21.20 -3.38
C VAL A 403 -3.23 21.60 -3.92
N ASP A 404 -2.50 20.67 -4.56
CA ASP A 404 -1.21 20.89 -5.20
C ASP A 404 -1.31 21.26 -6.69
N GLY A 405 -2.52 21.49 -7.20
CA GLY A 405 -2.79 21.87 -8.58
C GLY A 405 -3.00 20.71 -9.55
N ARG A 406 -2.81 19.45 -9.13
CA ARG A 406 -3.10 18.29 -9.99
C ARG A 406 -4.60 18.19 -10.28
N GLY A 407 -4.98 17.89 -11.53
CA GLY A 407 -6.37 17.71 -11.90
C GLY A 407 -7.00 16.48 -11.25
N VAL A 408 -8.31 16.57 -11.00
CA VAL A 408 -9.12 15.51 -10.40
C VAL A 408 -9.95 14.85 -11.50
N ARG A 409 -9.74 13.55 -11.69
CA ARG A 409 -10.48 12.75 -12.68
C ARG A 409 -11.82 12.25 -12.15
N ASP A 410 -11.83 11.80 -10.90
CA ASP A 410 -13.02 11.26 -10.23
C ASP A 410 -13.04 11.72 -8.78
N ALA A 411 -14.22 12.10 -8.29
CA ALA A 411 -14.42 12.60 -6.95
C ALA A 411 -15.76 12.12 -6.40
N ARG A 412 -15.74 11.53 -5.21
CA ARG A 412 -16.96 11.06 -4.55
C ARG A 412 -16.91 11.19 -3.04
N TRP A 413 -18.06 11.51 -2.46
CA TRP A 413 -18.26 11.50 -1.02
C TRP A 413 -18.74 10.14 -0.54
N ILE A 414 -18.15 9.66 0.55
CA ILE A 414 -18.48 8.38 1.20
C ILE A 414 -18.76 8.68 2.68
N ASP A 415 -19.93 8.31 3.17
CA ASP A 415 -20.23 8.40 4.60
C ASP A 415 -19.50 7.30 5.38
N LEU A 416 -18.83 7.67 6.49
CA LEU A 416 -18.14 6.74 7.36
C LEU A 416 -18.92 6.52 8.66
N GLU A 417 -18.91 5.28 9.16
CA GLU A 417 -19.58 4.92 10.42
C GLU A 417 -18.85 5.58 11.61
N SER A 418 -19.51 6.50 12.29
CA SER A 418 -18.99 7.21 13.46
C SER A 418 -19.74 6.84 14.75
N SER A 419 -19.02 6.77 15.87
CA SER A 419 -19.59 6.36 17.17
C SER A 419 -20.16 7.54 17.99
N GLY A 420 -20.43 8.69 17.37
CA GLY A 420 -20.84 9.94 18.06
C GLY A 420 -21.82 10.80 17.27
N LYS A 421 -22.21 11.97 17.81
CA LYS A 421 -23.17 12.91 17.18
C LYS A 421 -22.64 13.61 15.91
N GLN A 422 -21.35 13.46 15.61
CA GLN A 422 -20.69 14.06 14.44
C GLN A 422 -20.60 13.02 13.33
N ARG A 423 -21.03 13.38 12.11
CA ARG A 423 -20.84 12.55 10.92
C ARG A 423 -19.44 12.76 10.38
N THR A 424 -18.75 11.68 10.05
CA THR A 424 -17.50 11.73 9.30
C THR A 424 -17.80 11.33 7.86
N ALA A 425 -17.35 12.12 6.90
CA ALA A 425 -17.42 11.80 5.48
C ALA A 425 -16.00 11.79 4.90
N ARG A 426 -15.78 10.89 3.94
CA ARG A 426 -14.55 10.77 3.15
C ARG A 426 -14.78 11.32 1.77
N LEU A 427 -13.95 12.26 1.35
CA LEU A 427 -13.80 12.60 -0.05
C LEU A 427 -12.73 11.68 -0.65
N SER A 428 -13.15 10.79 -1.55
CA SER A 428 -12.27 9.92 -2.31
C SER A 428 -12.01 10.57 -3.66
N LEU A 429 -10.74 10.82 -3.98
CA LEU A 429 -10.32 11.43 -5.24
C LEU A 429 -9.40 10.48 -6.01
N THR A 430 -9.59 10.43 -7.33
CA THR A 430 -8.62 9.88 -8.28
C THR A 430 -8.03 11.03 -9.06
N LEU A 431 -6.73 11.25 -8.95
CA LEU A 431 -6.03 12.33 -9.65
C LEU A 431 -5.71 11.94 -11.09
N ASP A 432 -5.45 12.93 -11.94
CA ASP A 432 -5.15 12.71 -13.36
C ASP A 432 -3.87 11.91 -13.59
N ASP A 433 -2.89 12.00 -12.69
CA ASP A 433 -1.69 11.17 -12.74
C ASP A 433 -1.96 9.70 -12.36
N GLY A 434 -3.15 9.40 -11.83
CA GLY A 434 -3.61 8.09 -11.42
C GLY A 434 -3.42 7.78 -9.94
N GLN A 435 -2.96 8.72 -9.12
CA GLN A 435 -2.89 8.53 -7.67
C GLN A 435 -4.28 8.63 -7.04
N HIS A 436 -4.61 7.72 -6.13
CA HIS A 436 -5.80 7.82 -5.29
C HIS A 436 -5.47 8.50 -3.96
N VAL A 437 -6.25 9.52 -3.59
CA VAL A 437 -6.11 10.23 -2.30
C VAL A 437 -7.45 10.28 -1.57
N MET A 438 -7.41 10.14 -0.24
CA MET A 438 -8.60 10.10 0.61
C MET A 438 -8.50 11.19 1.67
N ILE A 439 -9.55 12.01 1.77
CA ILE A 439 -9.61 13.13 2.70
C ILE A 439 -10.79 12.91 3.65
N ASP A 440 -10.49 12.66 4.92
CA ASP A 440 -11.51 12.44 5.94
C ASP A 440 -11.88 13.76 6.64
N ARG A 441 -13.19 14.05 6.71
CA ARG A 441 -13.72 15.30 7.26
C ARG A 441 -14.85 15.01 8.24
N GLN A 442 -14.86 15.76 9.34
CA GLN A 442 -16.03 15.83 10.21
C GLN A 442 -16.97 16.89 9.67
N LEU A 443 -18.17 16.48 9.31
CA LEU A 443 -19.23 17.39 8.90
C LEU A 443 -20.00 17.81 10.15
N ARG A 444 -20.08 19.12 10.40
CA ARG A 444 -21.04 19.66 11.37
C ARG A 444 -22.43 19.30 10.86
N THR A 445 -23.30 18.84 11.76
CA THR A 445 -24.73 18.62 11.48
C THR A 445 -25.42 19.97 11.21
N GLN A 446 -25.09 20.65 10.12
CA GLN A 446 -25.92 21.70 9.58
C GLN A 446 -27.12 21.03 8.91
N GLN A 447 -28.30 21.48 9.31
CA GLN A 447 -29.58 21.14 8.68
C GLN A 447 -29.44 21.28 7.17
N ARG A 448 -29.25 20.16 6.48
CA ARG A 448 -29.58 20.09 5.07
C ARG A 448 -31.10 20.21 5.04
N ARG A 449 -31.62 21.41 4.76
CA ARG A 449 -33.00 21.58 4.31
C ARG A 449 -33.14 20.68 3.09
N GLU A 450 -33.82 19.57 3.25
CA GLU A 450 -34.37 18.84 2.12
C GLU A 450 -35.21 19.82 1.30
N PRO A 451 -35.11 19.82 -0.04
CA PRO A 451 -36.10 20.52 -0.84
C PRO A 451 -37.44 19.87 -0.54
N ALA A 452 -38.37 20.66 -0.01
CA ALA A 452 -39.72 20.21 0.28
C ALA A 452 -40.38 19.71 -1.01
N VAL A 453 -40.40 18.39 -1.18
CA VAL A 453 -41.38 17.74 -2.05
C VAL A 453 -42.70 17.84 -1.32
N ARG A 454 -43.58 18.72 -1.81
CA ARG A 454 -44.97 18.78 -1.38
C ARG A 454 -45.59 17.40 -1.57
N THR A 455 -45.96 16.75 -0.47
CA THR A 455 -46.92 15.66 -0.50
C THR A 455 -48.11 16.10 0.33
N GLU A 456 -49.23 16.27 -0.37
CA GLU A 456 -50.53 16.52 0.23
C GLU A 456 -50.90 15.34 1.14
N THR A 457 -51.41 15.70 2.31
CA THR A 457 -51.95 14.80 3.31
C THR A 457 -53.15 14.02 2.79
N ALA A 458 -53.09 12.70 2.86
CA ALA A 458 -54.27 11.85 3.01
C ALA A 458 -54.03 10.88 4.18
N ALA A 459 -54.91 10.98 5.17
CA ALA A 459 -54.92 10.17 6.38
C ALA A 459 -55.43 8.75 6.08
N ALA A 460 -54.72 7.72 6.55
CA ALA A 460 -55.32 6.43 6.92
C ALA A 460 -54.29 5.55 7.65
N GLY A 461 -54.67 5.06 8.84
CA GLY A 461 -54.26 3.79 9.43
C GLY A 461 -52.77 3.58 9.74
N ARG A 462 -52.40 3.59 11.03
CA ARG A 462 -51.15 2.98 11.52
C ARG A 462 -51.20 1.46 11.28
N PRO A 463 -50.19 0.85 10.62
CA PRO A 463 -49.75 -0.48 10.98
C PRO A 463 -48.57 -0.35 11.96
N GLU A 464 -48.69 -0.97 13.12
CA GLU A 464 -47.52 -1.25 13.96
C GLU A 464 -46.57 -2.14 13.15
N VAL A 465 -45.38 -1.63 12.82
CA VAL A 465 -44.29 -2.46 12.31
C VAL A 465 -43.19 -2.46 13.36
N SER A 466 -42.96 -3.63 13.94
CA SER A 466 -41.93 -3.89 14.94
C SER A 466 -40.55 -3.63 14.35
N GLU A 467 -39.74 -2.80 15.01
CA GLU A 467 -38.30 -2.70 14.72
C GLU A 467 -37.60 -4.01 15.11
N HIS A 468 -37.30 -4.87 14.13
CA HIS A 468 -36.31 -5.93 14.27
C HIS A 468 -34.97 -5.41 13.72
N ARG A 469 -34.10 -4.95 14.61
CA ARG A 469 -32.69 -4.63 14.31
C ARG A 469 -31.85 -5.89 14.50
N THR A 470 -31.38 -6.49 13.41
CA THR A 470 -30.38 -7.57 13.46
C THR A 470 -28.97 -6.98 13.67
N ALA A 471 -28.19 -7.63 14.56
CA ALA A 471 -26.92 -7.13 15.10
C ALA A 471 -25.67 -7.36 14.22
N GLU A 472 -25.84 -7.94 13.02
CA GLU A 472 -24.74 -8.25 12.10
C GLU A 472 -24.97 -7.61 10.73
N PRO A 473 -23.92 -7.10 10.06
CA PRO A 473 -24.06 -6.53 8.73
C PRO A 473 -24.48 -7.62 7.73
N PRO A 474 -25.35 -7.29 6.75
CA PRO A 474 -25.78 -8.26 5.75
C PRO A 474 -24.58 -8.71 4.92
N THR A 475 -24.36 -10.02 4.87
CA THR A 475 -23.32 -10.64 4.05
C THR A 475 -23.95 -11.15 2.75
N VAL A 476 -23.32 -10.90 1.61
CA VAL A 476 -23.74 -11.51 0.35
C VAL A 476 -23.45 -13.01 0.46
N THR A 477 -24.50 -13.81 0.56
CA THR A 477 -24.37 -15.27 0.71
C THR A 477 -24.42 -16.00 -0.63
N ARG A 478 -25.01 -15.41 -1.67
CA ARG A 478 -25.23 -16.03 -2.99
C ARG A 478 -25.61 -15.01 -4.06
N VAL A 479 -25.42 -15.40 -5.32
CA VAL A 479 -25.93 -14.74 -6.53
C VAL A 479 -27.16 -15.52 -7.00
N ALA A 480 -28.23 -14.82 -7.39
CA ALA A 480 -29.44 -15.43 -7.94
C ALA A 480 -29.69 -14.94 -9.38
N LEU A 481 -29.84 -15.87 -10.32
CA LEU A 481 -30.21 -15.60 -11.71
C LEU A 481 -31.70 -15.87 -11.90
N GLN A 482 -32.39 -14.96 -12.58
CA GLN A 482 -33.79 -15.14 -12.96
C GLN A 482 -33.86 -16.03 -14.19
N VAL A 483 -34.70 -17.06 -14.14
CA VAL A 483 -34.92 -18.01 -15.23
C VAL A 483 -36.41 -18.07 -15.58
N ARG A 484 -36.72 -18.39 -16.83
CA ARG A 484 -38.10 -18.50 -17.31
C ARG A 484 -38.77 -19.79 -16.85
N ASN A 485 -38.00 -20.87 -16.74
CA ASN A 485 -38.52 -22.19 -16.39
C ASN A 485 -37.50 -23.00 -15.59
N LEU A 486 -37.76 -23.21 -14.30
CA LEU A 486 -36.84 -23.95 -13.42
C LEU A 486 -36.62 -25.40 -13.83
N SER A 487 -37.62 -26.03 -14.47
CA SER A 487 -37.51 -27.42 -14.92
C SER A 487 -36.54 -27.56 -16.10
N GLU A 488 -36.56 -26.60 -17.02
CA GLU A 488 -35.62 -26.56 -18.15
C GLU A 488 -34.20 -26.25 -17.67
N THR A 489 -34.04 -25.26 -16.78
CA THR A 489 -32.75 -24.95 -16.15
C THR A 489 -32.17 -26.15 -15.41
N ARG A 490 -33.00 -26.89 -14.66
CA ARG A 490 -32.57 -28.12 -13.98
C ARG A 490 -32.10 -29.18 -14.96
N ASN A 491 -32.88 -29.43 -16.01
CA ASN A 491 -32.54 -30.47 -16.98
C ASN A 491 -31.20 -30.15 -17.65
N PHE A 492 -30.94 -28.87 -17.93
CA PHE A 492 -29.66 -28.40 -18.45
C PHE A 492 -28.51 -28.57 -17.44
N TYR A 493 -28.56 -27.92 -16.28
CA TYR A 493 -27.43 -27.92 -15.34
C TYR A 493 -27.17 -29.29 -14.69
N ALA A 494 -28.23 -30.03 -14.33
CA ALA A 494 -28.08 -31.34 -13.69
C ALA A 494 -28.02 -32.49 -14.69
N GLY A 495 -28.90 -32.48 -15.70
CA GLY A 495 -29.01 -33.57 -16.68
C GLY A 495 -27.93 -33.51 -17.76
N VAL A 496 -27.71 -32.34 -18.36
CA VAL A 496 -26.73 -32.16 -19.44
C VAL A 496 -25.32 -31.95 -18.88
N LEU A 497 -25.14 -30.96 -18.01
CA LEU A 497 -23.82 -30.62 -17.48
C LEU A 497 -23.35 -31.53 -16.35
N GLY A 498 -24.25 -32.27 -15.68
CA GLY A 498 -23.91 -33.15 -14.56
C GLY A 498 -23.52 -32.40 -13.27
N VAL A 499 -23.89 -31.13 -13.15
CA VAL A 499 -23.61 -30.31 -11.95
C VAL A 499 -24.51 -30.77 -10.82
N GLN A 500 -23.95 -30.90 -9.62
CA GLN A 500 -24.76 -31.21 -8.43
C GLN A 500 -25.64 -30.03 -8.07
N VAL A 501 -26.95 -30.23 -8.18
CA VAL A 501 -27.98 -29.26 -7.83
C VAL A 501 -28.77 -29.68 -6.60
N ARG A 502 -29.25 -28.71 -5.83
CA ARG A 502 -30.28 -28.93 -4.81
C ARG A 502 -31.52 -28.13 -5.18
N GLU A 503 -32.70 -28.70 -5.00
CA GLU A 503 -33.96 -28.09 -5.41
C GLU A 503 -34.79 -27.64 -4.20
N SER A 504 -35.52 -26.54 -4.38
CA SER A 504 -36.67 -26.17 -3.56
C SER A 504 -37.83 -25.78 -4.47
N GLU A 505 -39.04 -25.64 -3.91
CA GLU A 505 -40.27 -25.32 -4.66
C GLU A 505 -40.18 -24.07 -5.57
N ARG A 506 -39.25 -23.15 -5.33
CA ARG A 506 -39.11 -21.89 -6.09
C ARG A 506 -37.69 -21.57 -6.56
N ALA A 507 -36.75 -22.50 -6.43
CA ALA A 507 -35.36 -22.23 -6.78
C ALA A 507 -34.53 -23.50 -6.98
N LEU A 508 -33.53 -23.41 -7.84
CA LEU A 508 -32.51 -24.43 -8.08
C LEU A 508 -31.14 -23.91 -7.62
N TYR A 509 -30.46 -24.63 -6.75
CA TYR A 509 -29.18 -24.21 -6.16
C TYR A 509 -28.00 -24.98 -6.77
N VAL A 510 -26.97 -24.25 -7.19
CA VAL A 510 -25.67 -24.79 -7.62
C VAL A 510 -24.61 -24.38 -6.59
N GLY A 511 -24.23 -25.33 -5.73
CA GLY A 511 -23.32 -25.04 -4.61
C GLY A 511 -23.92 -24.04 -3.59
N SER A 512 -23.05 -23.33 -2.87
CA SER A 512 -23.46 -22.33 -1.88
C SER A 512 -23.60 -20.92 -2.43
N TRP A 513 -23.12 -20.67 -3.66
CA TRP A 513 -22.91 -19.32 -4.20
C TRP A 513 -23.83 -18.95 -5.37
N LEU A 514 -24.49 -19.91 -6.03
CA LEU A 514 -25.38 -19.66 -7.17
C LEU A 514 -26.77 -20.28 -6.96
N ALA A 515 -27.82 -19.53 -7.28
CA ALA A 515 -29.18 -20.01 -7.35
C ALA A 515 -29.87 -19.54 -8.63
N PHE A 516 -30.74 -20.36 -9.20
CA PHE A 516 -31.69 -19.97 -10.25
C PHE A 516 -33.07 -19.87 -9.62
N VAL A 517 -33.80 -18.81 -9.95
CA VAL A 517 -35.12 -18.50 -9.40
C VAL A 517 -36.06 -18.20 -10.56
N GLU A 518 -37.25 -18.78 -10.54
CA GLU A 518 -38.25 -18.53 -11.59
C GLU A 518 -38.78 -17.10 -11.48
N GLY A 519 -38.68 -16.35 -12.58
CA GLY A 519 -39.19 -14.99 -12.66
C GLY A 519 -40.70 -14.94 -12.87
N GLN A 520 -41.37 -13.95 -12.28
CA GLN A 520 -42.73 -13.59 -12.69
C GLN A 520 -42.64 -12.89 -14.06
N GLU A 521 -43.46 -13.27 -15.04
CA GLU A 521 -43.46 -12.64 -16.37
C GLU A 521 -43.67 -11.12 -16.26
N ASP A 522 -42.58 -10.35 -16.42
CA ASP A 522 -42.65 -8.91 -16.64
C ASP A 522 -42.57 -8.66 -18.15
N PRO A 523 -43.67 -8.21 -18.80
CA PRO A 523 -43.73 -8.02 -20.24
C PRO A 523 -42.79 -6.93 -20.77
N HIS A 524 -42.08 -6.20 -19.90
CA HIS A 524 -41.08 -5.19 -20.26
C HIS A 524 -39.62 -5.66 -20.18
N LEU A 525 -39.36 -6.89 -19.73
CA LEU A 525 -38.01 -7.46 -19.59
C LEU A 525 -37.71 -8.45 -20.72
N THR A 526 -37.12 -7.97 -21.82
CA THR A 526 -36.38 -8.83 -22.75
C THR A 526 -35.05 -9.23 -22.11
N LEU A 527 -35.01 -10.40 -21.47
CA LEU A 527 -33.79 -11.05 -21.01
C LEU A 527 -32.94 -11.45 -22.24
N GLY A 528 -31.94 -10.63 -22.57
CA GLY A 528 -30.78 -11.05 -23.35
C GLY A 528 -29.71 -11.70 -22.46
N PRO A 529 -28.59 -12.19 -23.03
CA PRO A 529 -27.52 -12.82 -22.25
C PRO A 529 -27.02 -11.85 -21.17
N THR A 530 -27.27 -12.18 -19.90
CA THR A 530 -27.03 -11.27 -18.76
C THR A 530 -25.86 -11.70 -17.88
N ALA A 531 -25.38 -12.94 -18.04
CA ALA A 531 -24.23 -13.46 -17.29
C ALA A 531 -23.46 -14.53 -18.10
N GLN A 532 -22.17 -14.68 -17.77
CA GLN A 532 -21.38 -15.85 -18.15
C GLN A 532 -21.17 -16.72 -16.89
N VAL A 533 -21.50 -18.01 -16.97
CA VAL A 533 -21.30 -18.98 -15.89
C VAL A 533 -20.14 -19.90 -16.25
N VAL A 534 -19.08 -19.90 -15.45
CA VAL A 534 -17.92 -20.78 -15.65
C VAL A 534 -18.04 -22.02 -14.77
N VAL A 535 -17.97 -23.20 -15.38
CA VAL A 535 -18.10 -24.49 -14.68
C VAL A 535 -16.84 -25.32 -14.90
N ALA A 536 -16.16 -25.69 -13.81
CA ALA A 536 -15.06 -26.65 -13.90
C ALA A 536 -15.59 -28.04 -14.29
N CYS A 537 -15.16 -28.57 -15.43
CA CYS A 537 -15.69 -29.78 -16.03
C CYS A 537 -14.57 -30.83 -16.21
N PRO A 538 -14.57 -31.92 -15.41
CA PRO A 538 -13.54 -32.96 -15.50
C PRO A 538 -13.66 -33.83 -16.75
N ASP A 539 -14.83 -33.87 -17.40
CA ASP A 539 -15.07 -34.61 -18.65
C ASP A 539 -15.86 -33.77 -19.67
N PRO A 540 -15.22 -32.80 -20.35
CA PRO A 540 -15.88 -31.96 -21.34
C PRO A 540 -16.42 -32.75 -22.54
N LYS A 541 -15.78 -33.87 -22.90
CA LYS A 541 -16.19 -34.72 -24.04
C LYS A 541 -17.51 -35.43 -23.77
N GLY A 542 -17.67 -36.01 -22.58
CA GLY A 542 -18.94 -36.63 -22.20
C GLY A 542 -20.08 -35.61 -22.10
N VAL A 543 -19.80 -34.36 -21.75
CA VAL A 543 -20.81 -33.28 -21.80
C VAL A 543 -21.16 -32.93 -23.26
N GLU A 544 -20.18 -32.89 -24.17
CA GLU A 544 -20.41 -32.64 -25.60
C GLU A 544 -21.32 -33.70 -26.24
N GLU A 545 -21.18 -34.97 -25.86
CA GLU A 545 -22.06 -36.06 -26.31
C GLU A 545 -23.50 -35.87 -25.80
N ARG A 546 -23.68 -35.56 -24.51
CA ARG A 546 -25.02 -35.28 -23.94
C ARG A 546 -25.67 -34.04 -24.54
N LEU A 547 -24.88 -33.01 -24.89
CA LEU A 547 -25.38 -31.84 -25.60
C LEU A 547 -25.98 -32.22 -26.96
N LYS A 548 -25.32 -33.11 -27.71
CA LYS A 548 -25.84 -33.63 -28.99
C LYS A 548 -27.13 -34.44 -28.81
N GLU A 549 -27.21 -35.27 -27.76
CA GLU A 549 -28.42 -36.04 -27.42
C GLU A 549 -29.62 -35.13 -27.09
N HIS A 550 -29.37 -33.97 -26.47
CA HIS A 550 -30.39 -32.99 -26.13
C HIS A 550 -30.63 -31.94 -27.23
N GLY A 551 -29.96 -32.07 -28.39
CA GLY A 551 -30.12 -31.17 -29.54
C GLY A 551 -29.54 -29.76 -29.34
N ILE A 552 -28.62 -29.58 -28.38
CA ILE A 552 -28.01 -28.28 -28.05
C ILE A 552 -26.68 -28.13 -28.79
N GLN A 553 -26.55 -27.05 -29.56
CA GLN A 553 -25.35 -26.75 -30.34
C GLN A 553 -24.33 -25.95 -29.51
N PRO A 554 -23.05 -26.37 -29.48
CA PRO A 554 -21.98 -25.56 -28.90
C PRO A 554 -21.78 -24.23 -29.65
N LEU A 555 -21.30 -23.23 -28.92
CA LEU A 555 -20.88 -21.95 -29.49
C LEU A 555 -19.45 -22.03 -30.03
N ALA A 556 -19.09 -21.09 -30.92
CA ALA A 556 -17.72 -20.91 -31.37
C ALA A 556 -16.80 -20.57 -30.19
N ARG A 557 -15.53 -21.01 -30.29
CA ARG A 557 -14.51 -20.68 -29.30
C ARG A 557 -14.22 -19.17 -29.25
N GLY A 558 -14.03 -18.67 -28.05
CA GLY A 558 -13.52 -17.32 -27.77
C GLY A 558 -11.99 -17.23 -27.91
N PRO A 559 -11.44 -16.01 -27.98
CA PRO A 559 -10.00 -15.78 -28.15
C PRO A 559 -9.13 -16.29 -26.98
N ASP A 560 -9.71 -16.40 -25.78
CA ASP A 560 -9.00 -16.82 -24.55
C ASP A 560 -9.34 -18.26 -24.10
N ASP A 561 -10.03 -19.03 -24.95
CA ASP A 561 -10.44 -20.40 -24.64
C ASP A 561 -9.25 -21.37 -24.70
N VAL A 562 -9.02 -22.10 -23.61
CA VAL A 562 -8.00 -23.15 -23.56
C VAL A 562 -8.43 -24.39 -24.33
N ASP A 563 -7.46 -25.17 -24.83
CA ASP A 563 -7.75 -26.43 -25.50
C ASP A 563 -8.48 -27.41 -24.57
N GLY A 564 -9.64 -27.89 -25.05
CA GLY A 564 -10.54 -28.77 -24.30
C GLY A 564 -11.69 -28.03 -23.59
N SER A 565 -11.76 -26.69 -23.67
CA SER A 565 -12.94 -25.94 -23.22
C SER A 565 -14.09 -25.99 -24.23
N LEU A 566 -15.31 -25.81 -23.73
CA LEU A 566 -16.56 -25.85 -24.50
C LEU A 566 -17.48 -24.70 -24.06
N ARG A 567 -18.06 -23.99 -25.03
CA ARG A 567 -19.06 -22.92 -24.79
C ARG A 567 -20.44 -23.38 -25.24
N VAL A 568 -21.46 -23.04 -24.46
CA VAL A 568 -22.85 -23.36 -24.75
C VAL A 568 -23.78 -22.31 -24.16
N ARG A 569 -25.02 -22.22 -24.62
CA ARG A 569 -26.06 -21.40 -23.99
C ARG A 569 -26.97 -22.23 -23.10
N ASP A 570 -27.34 -21.68 -21.95
CA ASP A 570 -28.40 -22.25 -21.13
C ASP A 570 -29.80 -21.93 -21.74
N PRO A 571 -30.90 -22.47 -21.19
CA PRO A 571 -32.26 -22.21 -21.68
C PRO A 571 -32.69 -20.73 -21.68
N ASP A 572 -32.01 -19.88 -20.91
CA ASP A 572 -32.28 -18.46 -20.76
C ASP A 572 -31.27 -17.58 -21.53
N ASP A 573 -30.51 -18.19 -22.45
CA ASP A 573 -29.52 -17.57 -23.32
C ASP A 573 -28.23 -17.09 -22.63
N ASN A 574 -28.00 -17.45 -21.35
CA ASN A 574 -26.74 -17.15 -20.68
C ASN A 574 -25.61 -18.00 -21.24
N GLU A 575 -24.42 -17.41 -21.32
CA GLU A 575 -23.25 -18.14 -21.79
C GLU A 575 -22.67 -19.02 -20.69
N VAL A 576 -22.46 -20.30 -20.97
CA VAL A 576 -21.85 -21.25 -20.05
C VAL A 576 -20.52 -21.73 -20.63
N LEU A 577 -19.44 -21.48 -19.90
CA LEU A 577 -18.09 -21.89 -20.26
C LEU A 577 -17.68 -23.10 -19.41
N LEU A 578 -17.48 -24.24 -20.07
CA LEU A 578 -16.95 -25.44 -19.43
C LEU A 578 -15.43 -25.41 -19.48
N TRP A 579 -14.81 -25.34 -18.30
CA TRP A 579 -13.38 -25.22 -18.15
C TRP A 579 -12.76 -26.55 -17.72
N PRO A 580 -11.80 -27.13 -18.49
CA PRO A 580 -11.17 -28.39 -18.11
C PRO A 580 -10.32 -28.23 -16.84
N PRO A 581 -10.19 -29.26 -15.99
CA PRO A 581 -9.34 -29.21 -14.80
C PRO A 581 -7.89 -28.93 -15.20
N LYS A 582 -7.19 -28.07 -14.44
CA LYS A 582 -5.75 -27.85 -14.62
C LYS A 582 -5.03 -29.21 -14.51
N THR A 583 -4.52 -29.72 -15.63
CA THR A 583 -3.55 -30.81 -15.60
C THR A 583 -2.36 -30.31 -14.79
N ARG A 584 -2.06 -30.97 -13.67
CA ARG A 584 -0.76 -30.83 -13.01
C ARG A 584 0.29 -31.34 -13.99
N SER A 585 0.84 -30.45 -14.80
CA SER A 585 2.06 -30.72 -15.56
C SER A 585 3.18 -30.92 -14.54
N GLY A 586 3.77 -32.11 -14.57
CA GLY A 586 4.96 -32.46 -13.78
C GLY A 586 6.22 -31.75 -14.25
#